data_AF-A0A530H2U1-F1
#
_entry.id   AF-A0A530H2U1-F1
#
_cell.length_a   1.000
_cell.length_b   1.000
_cell.length_c   1.000
_cell.angle_alpha   90.00
_cell.angle_beta   90.00
_cell.angle_gamma   90.00
#
_symmetry.space_group_name_H-M   'P 1'
#
loop_
_entity.id
_entity.type
_entity.pdbx_description
1 polymer ?
#
loop_
_entity_poly.entity_id
_entity_poly.type
_entity_poly.pdbx_seq_one_letter_code
_entity_poly.pdbx_strand_id
1 'polypeptide(L)'
;YRIEPSLKLGFLTQTHPNPNSTLSLSVTTTIGGNLTEKPCEADYGEFGTYSVNCRLAAGETAPEETLKYLVSARPETMHLWLNYRLTF
;
A
#
# COMPACT_ATOMS: atom_id res chain seq x y z
N TYR A 1 9.68 -7.59 -5.91
CA TYR A 1 8.70 -6.50 -6.12
C TYR A 1 9.41 -5.15 -6.13
N ARG A 2 8.74 -4.07 -6.52
CA ARG A 2 9.24 -2.69 -6.44
C ARG A 2 8.14 -1.79 -5.89
N ILE A 3 8.49 -0.95 -4.92
CA ILE A 3 7.64 0.14 -4.44
C ILE A 3 8.27 1.43 -4.93
N GLU A 4 7.50 2.26 -5.62
CA GLU A 4 7.97 3.57 -6.09
C GLU A 4 8.16 4.53 -4.91
N PRO A 5 9.07 5.52 -5.01
CA PRO A 5 9.16 6.55 -3.98
C PRO A 5 7.81 7.25 -3.80
N SER A 6 7.54 7.67 -2.56
CA SER A 6 6.32 8.40 -2.20
C SER A 6 6.65 9.64 -1.37
N LEU A 7 5.77 10.62 -1.47
CA LEU A 7 5.78 11.82 -0.65
C LEU A 7 4.45 11.91 0.09
N LYS A 8 4.50 12.03 1.42
CA LYS A 8 3.32 12.25 2.26
C LYS A 8 3.29 13.69 2.75
N LEU A 9 2.22 14.40 2.42
CA LEU A 9 1.97 15.77 2.83
C LEU A 9 0.82 15.79 3.84
N GLY A 10 0.92 16.62 4.85
CA GLY A 10 -0.07 16.70 5.92
C GLY A 10 -0.34 18.12 6.36
N PHE A 11 -1.59 18.39 6.71
CA PHE A 11 -2.03 19.62 7.35
C PHE A 11 -2.79 19.27 8.63
N LEU A 12 -2.49 19.99 9.71
CA LEU A 12 -3.19 19.88 10.99
C LEU A 12 -3.66 21.27 11.40
N THR A 13 -4.96 21.40 11.68
CA THR A 13 -5.53 22.58 12.32
C THR A 13 -6.24 22.19 13.60
N GLN A 14 -6.17 23.06 14.59
CA GLN A 14 -6.82 22.88 15.88
C GLN A 14 -7.51 24.17 16.29
N THR A 15 -8.72 24.04 16.82
CA THR A 15 -9.47 25.14 17.43
C THR A 15 -9.89 24.75 18.85
N HIS A 16 -10.21 25.76 19.66
CA HIS A 16 -10.73 25.57 21.01
C HIS A 16 -12.16 26.14 21.05
N PRO A 17 -13.19 25.33 20.75
CA PRO A 17 -14.58 25.80 20.74
C PRO A 17 -15.04 26.35 22.11
N ASN A 18 -14.47 25.85 23.20
CA ASN A 18 -14.64 26.35 24.56
C ASN A 18 -13.37 26.05 25.39
N PRO A 19 -13.20 26.62 26.60
CA PRO A 19 -11.99 26.42 27.41
C PRO A 19 -11.68 24.96 27.78
N ASN A 20 -12.69 24.10 27.74
CA ASN A 20 -12.63 22.70 28.17
C ASN A 20 -12.68 21.73 26.97
N SER A 21 -12.49 22.23 25.75
CA SER A 21 -12.55 21.41 24.54
C SER A 21 -11.52 21.79 23.50
N THR A 22 -11.17 20.80 22.70
CA THR A 22 -10.24 20.92 21.59
C THR A 22 -10.80 20.17 20.40
N LEU A 23 -10.91 20.86 19.25
CA LEU A 23 -11.29 20.27 17.98
C LEU A 23 -10.07 20.26 17.05
N SER A 24 -9.64 19.08 16.62
CA SER A 24 -8.50 18.90 15.73
C SER A 24 -8.95 18.28 14.41
N LEU A 25 -8.51 18.86 13.30
CA LEU A 25 -8.72 18.36 11.95
C LEU A 25 -7.36 18.10 11.31
N SER A 26 -7.13 16.86 10.88
CA SER A 26 -5.92 16.44 10.17
C SER A 26 -6.28 15.93 8.79
N VAL A 27 -5.58 16.42 7.78
CA VAL A 27 -5.69 15.94 6.40
C VAL A 27 -4.31 15.53 5.95
N THR A 28 -4.15 14.30 5.49
CA THR A 28 -2.91 13.84 4.89
C THR A 28 -3.16 13.29 3.50
N THR A 29 -2.22 13.51 2.59
CA THR A 29 -2.23 12.95 1.25
C THR A 29 -0.90 12.31 0.92
N THR A 30 -0.93 11.21 0.18
CA THR A 30 0.24 10.46 -0.28
C THR A 30 0.29 10.51 -1.81
N ILE A 31 1.41 10.98 -2.35
CA ILE A 31 1.68 11.06 -3.79
C ILE A 31 2.77 10.04 -4.11
N GLY A 32 2.55 9.17 -5.10
CA GLY A 32 3.47 8.08 -5.46
C GLY A 32 3.30 6.85 -4.58
N GLY A 33 4.31 5.98 -4.52
CA GLY A 33 4.26 4.77 -3.69
C GLY A 33 3.59 3.55 -4.31
N ASN A 34 3.41 3.53 -5.64
CA ASN A 34 2.80 2.38 -6.31
C ASN A 34 3.62 1.11 -6.08
N LEU A 35 2.92 0.01 -5.78
CA LEU A 35 3.50 -1.32 -5.69
C LEU A 35 3.37 -1.99 -7.05
N THR A 36 4.49 -2.48 -7.58
CA THR A 36 4.50 -3.39 -8.72
C THR A 36 5.21 -4.68 -8.30
N GLU A 37 4.47 -5.78 -8.25
CA GLU A 37 5.03 -7.10 -8.08
C GLU A 37 5.89 -7.45 -9.31
N LYS A 38 7.02 -8.11 -9.07
CA LYS A 38 7.91 -8.57 -10.13
C LYS A 38 7.84 -10.09 -10.16
N PRO A 39 7.94 -10.72 -11.34
CA PRO A 39 8.09 -12.16 -11.39
C PRO A 39 9.42 -12.58 -10.77
N CYS A 40 9.51 -13.86 -10.38
CA CYS A 40 10.76 -14.51 -10.00
C CYS A 40 10.98 -15.74 -10.88
N GLU A 41 12.22 -16.22 -10.86
CA GLU A 41 12.58 -17.49 -11.48
C GLU A 41 12.34 -18.63 -10.49
N ALA A 42 11.57 -19.62 -10.92
CA ALA A 42 11.38 -20.87 -10.22
C ALA A 42 12.04 -22.01 -11.01
N ASP A 43 12.83 -22.81 -10.31
CA ASP A 43 13.48 -23.99 -10.85
C ASP A 43 12.62 -25.22 -10.55
N TYR A 44 12.14 -25.90 -11.59
CA TYR A 44 11.35 -27.11 -11.52
C TYR A 44 12.18 -28.37 -11.80
N GLY A 45 13.51 -28.29 -11.66
CA GLY A 45 14.42 -29.41 -11.86
C GLY A 45 14.49 -29.82 -13.33
N GLU A 46 14.13 -31.07 -13.63
CA GLU A 46 14.18 -31.61 -15.00
C GLU A 46 13.27 -30.88 -15.98
N PHE A 47 12.24 -30.19 -15.49
CA PHE A 47 11.34 -29.39 -16.33
C PHE A 47 11.91 -28.03 -16.70
N GLY A 48 12.99 -27.56 -16.06
CA GLY A 48 13.67 -26.30 -16.34
C GLY A 48 13.26 -25.15 -15.41
N THR A 49 13.76 -23.95 -15.73
CA THR A 49 13.55 -22.72 -14.97
C THR A 49 12.57 -21.79 -15.69
N TYR A 50 11.55 -21.29 -14.99
CA TYR A 50 10.50 -20.46 -15.57
C TYR A 50 10.25 -19.20 -14.75
N SER A 51 9.77 -18.15 -15.44
CA SER A 51 9.30 -16.93 -14.79
C SER A 51 7.89 -17.13 -14.26
N VAL A 52 7.69 -16.91 -12.96
CA VAL A 52 6.41 -17.15 -12.27
C VAL A 52 6.03 -16.02 -11.32
N ASN A 53 4.75 -15.98 -10.93
CA ASN A 53 4.35 -15.27 -9.72
C ASN A 53 4.86 -16.06 -8.51
N CYS A 54 5.71 -15.42 -7.70
CA CYS A 54 6.40 -16.06 -6.58
C CYS A 54 5.47 -16.65 -5.53
N ARG A 55 4.27 -16.08 -5.38
CA ARG A 55 3.28 -16.59 -4.42
C ARG A 55 2.58 -17.85 -4.92
N LEU A 56 2.62 -18.10 -6.23
CA LEU A 56 1.94 -19.21 -6.90
C LEU A 56 2.91 -20.25 -7.48
N ALA A 57 4.22 -20.08 -7.28
CA ALA A 57 5.26 -20.95 -7.86
C ALA A 57 5.10 -22.44 -7.51
N ALA A 58 4.59 -22.74 -6.30
CA ALA A 58 4.34 -24.11 -5.84
C ALA A 58 2.89 -24.59 -6.08
N GLY A 59 2.11 -23.86 -6.87
CA GLY A 59 0.73 -24.22 -7.22
C GLY A 59 0.66 -25.16 -8.42
N GLU A 60 -0.55 -25.63 -8.73
CA GLU A 60 -0.83 -26.49 -9.89
C GLU A 60 -1.00 -25.69 -11.20
N THR A 61 -0.98 -24.36 -11.12
CA THR A 61 -1.12 -23.48 -12.27
C THR A 61 0.16 -23.48 -13.11
N ALA A 62 0.02 -23.54 -14.43
CA ALA A 62 1.15 -23.47 -15.35
C ALA A 62 1.98 -22.17 -15.11
N PRO A 63 3.32 -22.22 -15.22
CA PRO A 63 4.20 -21.09 -14.91
C PRO A 63 3.78 -19.77 -15.56
N GLU A 64 3.47 -19.79 -16.84
CA GLU A 64 3.09 -18.61 -17.63
C GLU A 64 1.74 -18.04 -17.18
N GLU A 65 0.83 -18.93 -16.76
CA GLU A 65 -0.47 -18.53 -16.25
C GLU A 65 -0.38 -17.87 -14.88
N THR A 66 0.66 -18.13 -14.09
CA THR A 66 0.82 -17.48 -12.79
C THR A 66 1.10 -15.98 -12.93
N LEU A 67 1.72 -15.56 -14.04
CA LEU A 67 2.16 -14.17 -14.26
C LEU A 67 0.99 -13.18 -14.35
N LYS A 68 -0.20 -13.63 -14.76
CA LYS A 68 -1.42 -12.79 -14.82
C LYS A 68 -1.89 -12.32 -13.44
N TYR A 69 -1.40 -12.94 -12.38
CA TYR A 69 -1.74 -12.60 -10.99
C TYR A 69 -0.74 -11.66 -10.31
N LEU A 70 0.28 -11.17 -11.04
CA LEU A 70 1.20 -10.16 -10.51
C LEU A 70 0.42 -8.90 -10.10
N VAL A 71 0.60 -8.49 -8.85
CA VAL A 71 -0.14 -7.36 -8.29
C VAL A 71 0.49 -6.04 -8.73
N SER A 72 -0.34 -5.14 -9.26
CA SER A 72 -0.02 -3.72 -9.42
C SER A 72 -1.04 -2.90 -8.64
N ALA A 73 -0.61 -2.31 -7.51
CA ALA A 73 -1.49 -1.63 -6.58
C ALA A 73 -1.06 -0.18 -6.34
N ARG A 74 -2.04 0.70 -6.17
CA ARG A 74 -1.83 2.08 -5.73
C ARG A 74 -2.07 2.16 -4.22
N PRO A 75 -1.26 2.94 -3.47
CA PRO A 75 -1.53 3.14 -2.05
C PRO A 75 -2.79 3.97 -1.84
N GLU A 76 -3.34 3.92 -0.64
CA GLU A 76 -4.39 4.84 -0.22
C GLU A 76 -3.82 6.28 -0.16
N THR A 77 -4.45 7.20 -0.88
CA THR A 77 -3.85 8.50 -1.21
C THR A 77 -4.30 9.65 -0.32
N MET A 78 -5.35 9.49 0.47
CA MET A 78 -5.89 10.55 1.32
C MET A 78 -6.45 9.99 2.62
N HIS A 79 -6.08 10.61 3.74
CA HIS A 79 -6.69 10.34 5.04
C HIS A 79 -7.20 11.64 5.66
N LEU A 80 -8.46 11.61 6.09
CA LEU A 80 -9.13 12.66 6.82
C LEU A 80 -9.38 12.19 8.24
N TRP A 81 -8.96 12.98 9.23
CA TRP A 81 -9.19 12.67 10.63
C TRP A 81 -9.75 13.89 11.36
N LEU A 82 -10.82 13.66 12.12
CA LEU A 82 -11.46 14.66 12.96
C LEU A 82 -11.49 14.14 14.39
N ASN A 83 -11.11 14.98 15.34
CA ASN A 83 -11.09 14.64 16.75
C ASN A 83 -11.62 15.76 17.61
N TYR A 84 -12.45 15.38 18.56
CA TYR A 84 -12.97 16.27 19.58
C TYR A 84 -12.58 15.72 20.94
N ARG A 85 -11.88 16.53 21.73
CA ARG A 85 -11.40 16.18 23.07
C ARG A 85 -12.06 17.10 24.09
N LEU A 86 -12.55 16.53 25.18
CA LEU A 86 -13.07 17.22 26.35
C LEU A 86 -12.10 17.02 27.52
N THR A 87 -11.88 18.07 28.30
CA THR A 87 -11.11 18.03 29.55
C THR A 87 -12.01 18.51 30.69
N PHE A 88 -12.07 17.72 31.77
CA PHE A 88 -12.87 17.97 32.96
C PHE A 88 -11.98 18.33 34.15
#